data_AF-A0AAJ7DZL1-F1
#
_entry.id   AF-A0AAJ7DZL1-F1
#
_cell.length_a   1.000
_cell.length_b   1.000
_cell.length_c   1.000
_cell.angle_alpha   90.00
_cell.angle_beta   90.00
_cell.angle_gamma   90.00
#
_symmetry.space_group_name_H-M   'P 1'
#
loop_
_entity.id
_entity.type
_entity.pdbx_description
1 polymer ?
#
loop_
_entity_poly.entity_id
_entity_poly.type
_entity_poly.pdbx_seq_one_letter_code
_entity_poly.pdbx_strand_id
1 'polypeptide(L)'
;MSNSYLSTSLHKTASGLNQEAEDQFELELCWCIQQLQTGLTDMKLQDRQIYNLTKSLNVLKSNNASLIKKRQVMRNTFGDYRSNMEKDEKKYGKTSSVVKFITCDTKQLGKKSSFLRKAHFLTNTTNKNEKSQNDDKLPIIKSIKTKNTYNEPFKFNFS
;
A
#
# COMPACT_ATOMS: atom_id res chain seq x y z
N MET A 1 3.31 -43.71 -19.67
CA MET A 1 4.28 -42.69 -19.23
C MET A 1 3.92 -41.38 -19.91
N SER A 2 3.12 -40.56 -19.24
CA SER A 2 2.64 -39.26 -19.74
C SER A 2 3.54 -38.15 -19.20
N ASN A 3 4.44 -37.63 -20.04
CA ASN A 3 5.17 -36.40 -19.75
C ASN A 3 4.33 -35.21 -20.24
N SER A 4 3.61 -34.56 -19.34
CA SER A 4 3.00 -33.25 -19.59
C SER A 4 4.06 -32.17 -19.40
N TYR A 5 4.66 -31.71 -20.50
CA TYR A 5 5.51 -30.53 -20.45
C TYR A 5 4.64 -29.28 -20.25
N LEU A 6 5.00 -28.53 -19.21
CA LEU A 6 4.46 -27.25 -18.82
C LEU A 6 4.55 -26.26 -19.99
N SER A 7 3.41 -25.88 -20.57
CA SER A 7 3.34 -24.80 -21.56
C SER A 7 3.41 -23.46 -20.81
N THR A 8 4.62 -22.99 -20.53
CA THR A 8 4.84 -21.60 -20.14
C THR A 8 4.81 -20.76 -21.41
N SER A 9 3.66 -20.15 -21.67
CA SER A 9 3.53 -19.12 -22.70
C SER A 9 4.52 -18.01 -22.39
N LEU A 10 5.60 -17.93 -23.17
CA LEU A 10 6.66 -16.94 -23.04
C LEU A 10 6.14 -15.60 -23.57
N HIS A 11 5.35 -14.90 -22.74
CA HIS A 11 4.93 -13.53 -23.03
C HIS A 11 6.16 -12.62 -22.88
N LYS A 12 6.84 -12.40 -24.01
CA LYS A 12 7.93 -11.43 -24.12
C LYS A 12 7.31 -10.05 -24.27
N THR A 13 7.70 -9.16 -23.40
CA THR A 13 7.15 -7.81 -23.29
C THR A 13 8.05 -6.79 -24.00
N ALA A 14 7.58 -5.54 -24.10
CA ALA A 14 8.25 -4.48 -24.88
C ALA A 14 9.70 -4.20 -24.42
N SER A 15 10.05 -4.53 -23.18
CA SER A 15 11.42 -4.37 -22.65
C SER A 15 12.34 -5.55 -22.99
N GLY A 16 11.84 -6.58 -23.68
CA GLY A 16 12.59 -7.77 -24.07
C GLY A 16 12.83 -8.78 -22.94
N LEU A 17 12.20 -8.57 -21.78
CA LEU A 17 12.23 -9.48 -20.63
C LEU A 17 11.01 -10.43 -20.65
N ASN A 18 11.03 -11.43 -19.78
CA ASN A 18 9.84 -12.24 -19.49
C ASN A 18 8.92 -11.46 -18.54
N GLN A 19 7.60 -11.64 -18.67
CA GLN A 19 6.62 -10.97 -17.80
C GLN A 19 6.97 -11.02 -16.31
N GLU A 20 7.30 -12.20 -15.79
CA GLU A 20 7.68 -12.37 -14.38
C GLU A 20 8.90 -11.54 -13.97
N ALA A 21 9.88 -11.39 -14.86
CA ALA A 21 11.07 -10.58 -14.58
C ALA A 21 10.79 -9.07 -14.61
N GLU A 22 9.78 -8.65 -15.38
CA GLU A 22 9.29 -7.28 -15.33
C GLU A 22 8.50 -7.01 -14.07
N ASP A 23 7.59 -7.91 -13.69
CA ASP A 23 6.79 -7.78 -12.47
C ASP A 23 7.70 -7.67 -11.23
N GLN A 24 8.75 -8.50 -11.16
CA GLN A 24 9.77 -8.41 -10.11
C GLN A 24 10.51 -7.07 -10.15
N PHE A 25 10.88 -6.59 -11.33
CA PHE A 25 11.54 -5.28 -11.45
C PHE A 25 10.64 -4.13 -11.01
N GLU A 26 9.35 -4.16 -11.35
CA GLU A 26 8.38 -3.15 -10.93
C GLU A 26 8.20 -3.14 -9.42
N LEU A 27 8.15 -4.32 -8.80
CA LEU A 27 8.10 -4.46 -7.34
C LEU A 27 9.36 -3.84 -6.68
N GLU A 28 10.55 -4.20 -7.18
CA GLU A 28 11.83 -3.63 -6.73
C GLU A 28 11.84 -2.09 -6.88
N LEU A 29 11.39 -1.59 -8.04
CA LEU A 29 11.33 -0.16 -8.36
C LEU A 29 10.39 0.59 -7.40
N CYS A 30 9.20 0.02 -7.16
CA CYS A 30 8.21 0.58 -6.25
C CYS A 30 8.77 0.69 -4.84
N TRP A 31 9.42 -0.38 -4.35
CA TRP A 31 10.07 -0.36 -3.05
C TRP A 31 11.13 0.73 -2.96
N CYS A 32 12.02 0.86 -3.95
CA CYS A 32 13.03 1.92 -3.98
C CYS A 32 12.42 3.32 -3.97
N ILE A 33 11.33 3.56 -4.71
CA ILE A 33 10.63 4.85 -4.72
C ILE A 33 10.06 5.15 -3.33
N GLN A 34 9.43 4.17 -2.69
CA GLN A 34 8.88 4.32 -1.36
C GLN A 34 9.96 4.70 -0.34
N GLN A 35 11.11 4.03 -0.36
CA GLN A 35 12.22 4.35 0.56
C GLN A 35 12.78 5.76 0.33
N LEU A 36 12.87 6.23 -0.92
CA LEU A 36 13.27 7.61 -1.20
C LEU A 36 12.26 8.62 -0.64
N GLN A 37 10.95 8.34 -0.79
CA GLN A 37 9.90 9.21 -0.27
C GLN A 37 9.89 9.27 1.25
N THR A 38 10.02 8.12 1.93
CA THR A 38 10.12 8.05 3.39
C THR A 38 11.35 8.80 3.89
N GLY A 39 12.50 8.64 3.24
CA GLY A 39 13.69 9.42 3.58
C GLY A 39 13.46 10.93 3.46
N LEU A 40 12.81 11.40 2.39
CA LEU A 40 12.51 12.83 2.20
C LEU A 40 11.54 13.39 3.24
N THR A 41 10.65 12.58 3.80
CA THR A 41 9.74 13.01 4.88
C THR A 41 10.43 13.11 6.24
N ASP A 42 11.62 12.52 6.40
CA ASP A 42 12.36 12.58 7.65
C ASP A 42 13.00 13.96 7.85
N MET A 43 12.63 14.62 8.96
CA MET A 43 12.98 16.01 9.28
C MET A 43 14.49 16.29 9.48
N LYS A 44 15.37 15.28 9.40
CA LYS A 44 16.80 15.38 9.78
C LYS A 44 17.80 15.17 8.64
N LEU A 45 17.39 15.26 7.37
CA LEU A 45 18.31 15.13 6.25
C LEU A 45 19.08 16.43 5.95
N GLN A 46 20.34 16.29 5.55
CA GLN A 46 21.15 17.42 5.07
C GLN A 46 20.68 17.83 3.66
N ASP A 47 20.74 19.13 3.33
CA ASP A 47 20.31 19.66 2.01
C ASP A 47 20.94 18.93 0.81
N ARG A 48 22.22 18.54 0.92
CA ARG A 48 22.91 17.76 -0.12
C ARG A 48 22.30 16.37 -0.30
N GLN A 49 21.88 15.72 0.79
CA GLN A 49 21.23 14.42 0.74
C GLN A 49 19.83 14.56 0.13
N ILE A 50 19.06 15.57 0.55
CA ILE A 50 17.73 15.87 -0.01
C ILE A 50 17.81 16.06 -1.53
N TYR A 51 18.78 16.83 -2.02
CA TYR A 51 19.01 17.03 -3.45
C TYR A 51 19.29 15.71 -4.18
N ASN A 52 20.19 14.88 -3.64
CA ASN A 52 20.55 13.59 -4.24
C ASN A 52 19.37 12.59 -4.26
N LEU A 53 18.59 12.52 -3.17
CA LEU A 53 17.40 11.69 -3.07
C LEU A 53 16.34 12.14 -4.07
N THR A 54 16.07 13.45 -4.15
CA THR A 54 15.10 14.04 -5.08
C THR A 54 15.50 13.78 -6.54
N LYS A 55 16.80 13.94 -6.87
CA LYS A 55 17.33 13.65 -8.19
C LYS A 55 17.14 12.18 -8.57
N SER A 56 17.44 11.27 -7.65
CA SER A 56 17.25 9.82 -7.87
C SER A 56 15.78 9.48 -8.07
N LEU A 57 14.89 10.05 -7.24
CA LEU A 57 13.44 9.87 -7.32
C LEU A 57 12.86 10.34 -8.65
N ASN A 58 13.32 11.48 -9.17
CA ASN A 58 12.89 12.00 -10.46
C ASN A 58 13.27 11.06 -11.62
N VAL A 59 14.43 10.41 -11.55
CA VAL A 59 14.85 9.43 -12.57
C VAL A 59 13.99 8.17 -12.49
N LEU A 60 13.72 7.66 -11.28
CA LEU A 60 12.93 6.44 -11.09
C LEU A 60 11.46 6.62 -11.50
N LYS A 61 10.86 7.77 -11.22
CA LYS A 61 9.47 8.10 -11.59
C LYS A 61 9.31 8.49 -13.07
N SER A 62 10.40 8.82 -13.76
CA SER A 62 10.33 9.19 -15.17
C SER A 62 9.97 7.97 -16.03
N ASN A 63 8.95 8.13 -16.88
CA ASN A 63 8.57 7.12 -17.87
C ASN A 63 9.58 7.02 -19.01
N ASN A 64 10.41 8.05 -19.20
CA ASN A 64 11.41 8.12 -20.27
C ASN A 64 12.76 7.50 -19.88
N ALA A 65 12.96 7.14 -18.61
CA ALA A 65 14.19 6.50 -18.17
C ALA A 65 14.18 5.01 -18.57
N SER A 66 15.19 4.58 -19.33
CA SER A 66 15.36 3.18 -19.69
C SER A 66 15.54 2.29 -18.45
N LEU A 67 15.12 1.03 -18.55
CA LEU A 67 15.20 0.04 -17.48
C LEU A 67 16.61 -0.09 -16.88
N ILE A 68 17.65 -0.09 -17.73
CA ILE A 68 19.05 -0.17 -17.31
C ILE A 68 19.42 1.04 -16.43
N LYS A 69 18.99 2.24 -16.83
CA LYS A 69 19.26 3.48 -16.07
C LYS A 69 18.56 3.46 -14.71
N LYS A 70 17.31 2.99 -14.66
CA LYS A 70 16.58 2.81 -13.39
C LYS A 70 17.32 1.85 -12.46
N ARG A 71 17.75 0.69 -12.95
CA ARG A 71 18.56 -0.27 -12.16
C ARG A 71 19.87 0.34 -11.65
N GLN A 72 20.57 1.09 -12.49
CA GLN A 72 21.82 1.76 -12.09
C GLN A 72 21.59 2.75 -10.96
N VAL A 73 20.55 3.59 -11.05
CA VAL A 73 20.19 4.54 -9.98
C VAL A 73 19.83 3.78 -8.70
N MET A 74 18.98 2.76 -8.77
CA MET A 74 18.60 1.95 -7.61
C MET A 74 19.84 1.38 -6.91
N ARG A 75 20.79 0.80 -7.66
CA ARG A 75 22.03 0.24 -7.12
C ARG A 75 22.96 1.29 -6.55
N ASN A 76 23.10 2.43 -7.21
CA ASN A 76 23.97 3.51 -6.73
C ASN A 76 23.43 4.15 -5.46
N THR A 77 22.10 4.24 -5.30
CA THR A 77 21.48 4.89 -4.15
C THR A 77 21.35 3.95 -2.95
N PHE A 78 20.96 2.69 -3.16
CA PHE A 78 20.66 1.75 -2.08
C PHE A 78 21.64 0.58 -1.97
N GLY A 79 22.55 0.42 -2.93
CA GLY A 79 23.40 -0.77 -3.01
C GLY A 79 22.57 -2.01 -3.39
N ASP A 80 22.63 -3.03 -2.54
CA ASP A 80 21.83 -4.23 -2.71
C ASP A 80 20.43 -4.07 -2.08
N TYR A 81 19.52 -3.48 -2.86
CA TYR A 81 18.16 -3.20 -2.43
C TYR A 81 17.32 -4.47 -2.19
N ARG A 82 17.66 -5.62 -2.81
CA ARG A 82 16.92 -6.88 -2.60
C ARG A 82 17.08 -7.38 -1.16
N SER A 83 18.31 -7.37 -0.67
CA SER A 83 18.61 -7.67 0.74
C SER A 83 17.89 -6.71 1.70
N ASN A 84 17.66 -5.45 1.30
CA ASN A 84 16.93 -4.51 2.13
C ASN A 84 15.41 -4.77 2.12
N MET A 85 14.84 -5.19 1.00
CA MET A 85 13.43 -5.61 0.92
C MET A 85 13.15 -6.78 1.87
N GLU A 86 14.01 -7.79 1.91
CA GLU A 86 13.85 -8.92 2.82
C GLU A 86 13.93 -8.51 4.30
N LYS A 87 14.79 -7.55 4.63
CA LYS A 87 14.89 -7.02 6.00
C LYS A 87 13.61 -6.28 6.40
N ASP A 88 13.08 -5.46 5.49
CA ASP A 88 11.81 -4.76 5.71
C ASP A 88 10.65 -5.75 5.82
N GLU A 89 10.61 -6.78 4.99
CA GLU A 89 9.62 -7.86 5.08
C GLU A 89 9.74 -8.61 6.42
N LYS A 90 10.94 -8.90 6.92
CA LYS A 90 11.12 -9.50 8.25
C LYS A 90 10.70 -8.55 9.38
N LYS A 91 10.89 -7.24 9.21
CA LYS A 91 10.56 -6.22 10.21
C LYS A 91 9.06 -5.94 10.29
N TYR A 92 8.39 -5.84 9.14
CA TYR A 92 6.99 -5.40 9.03
C TYR A 92 6.04 -6.50 8.55
N GLY A 93 6.57 -7.64 8.12
CA GLY A 93 5.82 -8.84 7.82
C GLY A 93 5.11 -9.27 9.07
N LYS A 94 3.84 -8.86 9.18
CA LYS A 94 2.93 -9.37 10.19
C LYS A 94 2.88 -10.87 9.97
N THR A 95 3.41 -11.63 10.91
CA THR A 95 3.37 -13.08 10.82
C THR A 95 1.90 -13.47 10.72
N SER A 96 1.51 -14.16 9.63
CA SER A 96 0.13 -14.64 9.47
C SER A 96 -0.29 -15.53 10.65
N SER A 97 0.67 -16.02 11.43
CA SER A 97 0.51 -16.75 12.69
C SER A 97 -0.12 -15.95 13.84
N VAL A 98 -0.22 -14.62 13.76
CA VAL A 98 -0.97 -13.81 14.75
C VAL A 98 -2.49 -13.92 14.52
N VAL A 99 -2.94 -14.23 13.30
CA VAL A 99 -4.35 -14.37 13.00
C VAL A 99 -4.78 -15.81 13.31
N LYS A 100 -5.24 -16.03 14.54
CA LYS A 100 -5.91 -17.28 14.91
C LYS A 100 -7.33 -17.26 14.34
N PHE A 101 -7.57 -18.04 13.29
CA PHE A 101 -8.92 -18.34 12.85
C PHE A 101 -9.56 -19.24 13.90
N ILE A 102 -10.43 -18.66 14.72
CA ILE A 102 -11.22 -19.41 15.69
C ILE A 102 -12.43 -19.96 14.95
N THR A 103 -12.53 -21.28 14.83
CA THR A 103 -13.77 -21.95 14.42
C THR A 103 -14.81 -21.70 15.51
N CYS A 104 -15.91 -21.05 15.15
CA CYS A 104 -16.99 -20.75 16.10
C CYS A 104 -17.79 -22.03 16.40
N ASP A 105 -17.67 -22.54 17.62
CA ASP A 105 -18.53 -23.63 18.09
C ASP A 105 -19.99 -23.18 18.15
N THR A 106 -20.92 -24.09 17.84
CA THR A 106 -22.38 -23.89 17.78
C THR A 106 -23.00 -23.28 19.04
N LYS A 107 -22.28 -23.26 20.18
CA LYS A 107 -22.67 -22.61 21.44
C LYS A 107 -22.53 -21.08 21.42
N GLN A 108 -21.78 -20.51 20.48
CA GLN A 108 -21.57 -19.06 20.34
C GLN A 108 -22.56 -18.38 19.37
N LEU A 109 -23.44 -19.16 18.73
CA LEU A 109 -24.44 -18.71 17.75
C LEU A 109 -25.49 -17.73 18.32
N GLY A 110 -25.56 -17.57 19.65
CA GLY A 110 -26.47 -16.63 20.32
C GLY A 110 -25.83 -15.32 20.81
N LYS A 111 -24.51 -15.13 20.65
CA LYS A 111 -23.83 -13.91 21.12
C LYS A 111 -23.92 -12.81 20.07
N LYS A 112 -24.38 -11.62 20.48
CA LYS A 112 -24.51 -10.46 19.58
C LYS A 112 -23.14 -10.06 19.04
N SER A 113 -22.96 -10.10 17.73
CA SER A 113 -21.76 -9.58 17.06
C SER A 113 -21.91 -8.08 16.79
N SER A 114 -20.93 -7.28 17.17
CA SER A 114 -20.83 -5.89 16.74
C SER A 114 -19.98 -5.79 15.48
N PHE A 115 -20.59 -5.35 14.39
CA PHE A 115 -19.85 -5.05 13.16
C PHE A 115 -19.39 -3.60 13.22
N LEU A 116 -18.08 -3.39 13.15
CA LEU A 116 -17.53 -2.05 12.99
C LEU A 116 -17.67 -1.65 11.52
N ARG A 117 -18.58 -0.73 11.24
CA ARG A 117 -18.67 -0.10 9.91
C ARG A 117 -17.60 0.99 9.82
N LYS A 118 -16.65 0.82 8.90
CA LYS A 118 -15.66 1.87 8.60
C LYS A 118 -16.39 3.06 7.96
N ALA A 119 -16.49 4.17 8.69
CA ALA A 119 -17.07 5.41 8.17
C ALA A 119 -16.01 6.19 7.40
N HIS A 120 -16.35 6.68 6.21
CA HIS A 120 -15.51 7.62 5.48
C HIS A 120 -15.78 9.02 6.03
N PHE A 121 -14.84 9.58 6.80
CA PHE A 121 -14.90 11.00 7.12
C PHE A 121 -14.48 11.77 5.87
N LEU A 122 -15.44 12.38 5.19
CA LEU A 122 -15.12 13.35 4.15
C LEU A 122 -14.60 14.60 4.85
N THR A 123 -13.29 14.74 4.99
CA THR A 123 -12.70 16.00 5.42
C THR A 123 -12.82 16.97 4.26
N ASN A 124 -13.85 17.81 4.29
CA ASN A 124 -13.90 18.98 3.41
C ASN A 124 -12.77 19.93 3.83
N THR A 125 -11.60 19.79 3.22
CA THR A 125 -10.52 20.76 3.35
C THR A 125 -10.86 21.97 2.49
N THR A 126 -11.64 22.89 3.05
CA THR A 126 -11.66 24.28 2.57
C THR A 126 -10.65 25.07 3.38
N ASN A 127 -9.65 25.59 2.67
CA ASN A 127 -8.59 26.48 3.15
C ASN A 127 -9.10 27.57 4.12
N LYS A 128 -8.41 27.72 5.27
CA LYS A 128 -7.97 29.02 5.84
C LYS A 128 -7.08 28.81 7.07
N ASN A 129 -5.97 29.55 7.10
CA ASN A 129 -5.02 29.70 8.20
C ASN A 129 -5.72 30.15 9.50
N GLU A 130 -5.34 29.58 10.65
CA GLU A 130 -4.56 30.24 11.73
C GLU A 130 -4.59 29.42 13.03
N LYS A 131 -3.52 29.62 13.80
CA LYS A 131 -3.08 29.02 15.08
C LYS A 131 -4.21 28.69 16.09
N SER A 132 -4.09 27.54 16.78
CA SER A 132 -3.94 27.47 18.25
C SER A 132 -3.87 26.02 18.77
N GLN A 133 -3.28 25.91 19.97
CA GLN A 133 -2.88 24.74 20.73
C GLN A 133 -4.03 23.84 21.19
N ASN A 134 -3.66 22.59 21.50
CA ASN A 134 -4.17 21.65 22.52
C ASN A 134 -5.67 21.68 22.88
N ASP A 135 -6.34 20.54 22.76
CA ASP A 135 -6.89 19.79 23.92
C ASP A 135 -7.84 18.67 23.45
N ASP A 136 -7.72 17.52 24.12
CA ASP A 136 -8.58 16.36 24.01
C ASP A 136 -10.06 16.71 24.23
N LYS A 137 -10.89 16.69 23.17
CA LYS A 137 -12.33 16.41 23.31
C LYS A 137 -12.88 15.62 22.13
N LEU A 138 -13.22 14.35 22.41
CA LEU A 138 -14.20 13.58 21.63
C LEU A 138 -15.52 14.34 21.58
N PRO A 139 -16.05 14.69 20.38
CA PRO A 139 -17.35 15.33 20.29
C PRO A 139 -18.46 14.30 20.53
N ILE A 140 -19.30 14.62 21.51
CA ILE A 140 -20.51 13.90 21.89
C ILE A 140 -21.42 13.73 20.67
N ILE A 141 -21.68 12.47 20.30
CA ILE A 141 -22.54 12.07 19.19
C ILE A 141 -23.98 12.43 19.53
N LYS A 142 -24.53 13.48 18.91
CA LYS A 142 -25.99 13.68 18.84
C LYS A 142 -26.53 12.76 17.74
N SER A 143 -27.46 11.89 18.13
CA SER A 143 -28.13 10.89 17.29
C SER A 143 -28.79 11.52 16.06
N ILE A 144 -28.28 11.21 14.87
CA ILE A 144 -28.96 11.55 13.61
C ILE A 144 -30.04 10.48 13.38
N LYS A 145 -31.31 10.87 13.49
CA LYS A 145 -32.47 10.03 13.12
C LYS A 145 -32.54 9.90 11.60
N THR A 146 -32.19 8.74 11.06
CA THR A 146 -32.55 8.37 9.69
C THR A 146 -34.03 7.99 9.66
N LYS A 147 -34.82 8.63 8.77
CA LYS A 147 -36.22 8.31 8.56
C LYS A 147 -36.34 6.89 8.02
N ASN A 148 -37.05 6.04 8.75
CA ASN A 148 -37.37 4.68 8.38
C ASN A 148 -38.29 4.65 7.15
N THR A 149 -37.74 4.26 6.00
CA THR A 149 -38.53 3.75 4.88
C THR A 149 -38.49 2.22 4.98
N TYR A 150 -39.28 1.67 5.89
CA TYR A 150 -39.56 0.23 5.87
C TYR A 150 -40.57 0.01 4.75
N ASN A 151 -40.17 -0.70 3.69
CA ASN A 151 -40.99 -1.68 2.97
C ASN A 151 -40.35 -2.18 1.66
N GLU A 152 -39.19 -1.65 1.23
CA GLU A 152 -38.44 -2.23 0.11
C GLU A 152 -37.17 -2.96 0.59
N PRO A 153 -37.04 -4.27 0.36
CA PRO A 153 -35.77 -4.95 0.59
C PRO A 153 -34.73 -4.44 -0.41
N PHE A 154 -33.53 -4.18 0.11
CA PHE A 154 -32.40 -3.76 -0.71
C PHE A 154 -32.08 -4.81 -1.79
N LYS A 155 -32.07 -4.39 -3.06
CA LYS A 155 -31.77 -5.27 -4.21
C LYS A 155 -30.49 -4.81 -4.91
N PHE A 156 -29.55 -5.74 -5.07
CA PHE A 156 -28.34 -5.50 -5.86
C PHE A 156 -28.68 -5.61 -7.34
N ASN A 157 -28.44 -4.54 -8.11
CA ASN A 157 -28.72 -4.52 -9.53
C ASN A 157 -27.48 -4.98 -10.30
N PHE A 158 -27.27 -6.30 -10.35
CA PHE A 158 -26.30 -6.90 -11.28
C PHE A 158 -27.02 -7.11 -12.62
N SER A 159 -26.91 -6.12 -13.50
CA SER A 159 -27.23 -6.22 -14.93
C SER A 159 -25.98 -6.58 -15.71
#